data_AF-A0A9X0A5N0-F1
#
_entry.id   AF-A0A9X0A5N0-F1
#
_cell.length_a   1.000
_cell.length_b   1.000
_cell.length_c   1.000
_cell.angle_alpha   90.00
_cell.angle_beta   90.00
_cell.angle_gamma   90.00
#
_symmetry.space_group_name_H-M   'P 1'
#
loop_
_entity.id
_entity.type
_entity.pdbx_description
1 polymer ?
#
loop_
_entity_poly.entity_id
_entity_poly.type
_entity_poly.pdbx_seq_one_letter_code
_entity_poly.pdbx_strand_id
1 'polypeptide(L)'
;MPDAMMEMFDMEFDFPPRTHCLSRWYGLKEFLVISPAEDAEAVDSESKCHLLLSSIGIAATNSKCTIPMFAHVLQRWRKIYFGLCIGGGFRITFEISHLRHVPTQYRHLAGLLEIFKDKLVGVALQ
;
A
#
# COMPACT_ATOMS: atom_id res chain seq x y z
N MET A 1 0.24 3.61 19.07
CA MET A 1 0.10 3.74 17.61
C MET A 1 1.23 2.93 16.99
N PRO A 2 1.04 2.13 15.92
CA PRO A 2 2.13 1.40 15.29
C PRO A 2 3.27 2.35 14.88
N ASP A 3 4.53 1.92 15.00
CA ASP A 3 5.69 2.75 14.63
C ASP A 3 5.62 3.20 13.17
N ALA A 4 5.20 2.31 12.28
CA ALA A 4 4.92 2.63 10.88
C ALA A 4 3.98 3.82 10.69
N MET A 5 2.98 3.98 11.56
CA MET A 5 2.07 5.12 11.50
C MET A 5 2.75 6.41 11.95
N MET A 6 3.65 6.33 12.95
CA MET A 6 4.47 7.48 13.37
C MET A 6 5.41 7.90 12.24
N GLU A 7 6.03 6.94 11.55
CA GLU A 7 6.88 7.18 10.38
C GLU A 7 6.14 7.89 9.24
N MET A 8 4.90 7.48 8.97
CA MET A 8 4.06 8.13 7.95
C MET A 8 3.78 9.62 8.23
N PHE A 9 3.89 10.06 9.50
CA PHE A 9 3.72 11.46 9.89
C PHE A 9 5.05 12.23 10.02
N ASP A 10 6.18 11.55 9.86
CA ASP A 10 7.51 12.12 10.00
C ASP A 10 7.99 12.73 8.69
N MET A 11 7.87 14.05 8.58
CA MET A 11 8.25 14.81 7.38
C MET A 11 9.78 14.91 7.18
N GLU A 12 10.62 14.50 8.15
CA GLU A 12 12.08 14.57 7.99
C GLU A 12 12.58 13.66 6.85
N PHE A 13 11.81 12.61 6.53
CA PHE A 13 12.18 11.60 5.54
C PHE A 13 11.31 11.66 4.29
N ASP A 14 10.63 12.78 4.06
CA ASP A 14 9.84 13.00 2.85
C ASP A 14 10.73 13.08 1.60
N PHE A 15 10.28 12.43 0.53
CA PHE A 15 10.93 12.40 -0.78
C PHE A 15 12.41 11.95 -0.78
N PRO A 16 12.79 10.85 -0.08
CA PRO A 16 14.18 10.49 0.03
C PRO A 16 14.73 10.03 -1.34
N PRO A 17 15.93 10.49 -1.75
CA PRO A 17 16.52 10.08 -3.02
C PRO A 17 16.98 8.62 -2.93
N ARG A 18 16.85 7.87 -4.05
CA ARG A 18 17.39 6.51 -4.23
C ARG A 18 16.90 5.43 -3.23
N THR A 19 15.77 5.64 -2.56
CA THR A 19 15.12 4.62 -1.72
C THR A 19 14.12 3.76 -2.49
N HIS A 20 13.65 2.68 -1.87
CA HIS A 20 12.56 1.87 -2.36
C HIS A 20 11.29 2.71 -2.57
N CYS A 21 10.47 2.39 -3.58
CA CYS A 21 9.30 3.21 -3.90
C CYS A 21 8.27 3.28 -2.77
N LEU A 22 8.13 2.20 -1.98
CA LEU A 22 7.22 2.17 -0.83
C LEU A 22 7.61 3.18 0.26
N SER A 23 8.91 3.37 0.53
CA SER A 23 9.38 4.43 1.41
C SER A 23 9.00 5.80 0.89
N ARG A 24 9.15 6.04 -0.42
CA ARG A 24 8.79 7.33 -1.02
C ARG A 24 7.29 7.59 -1.06
N TRP A 25 6.48 6.56 -1.26
CA TRP A 25 5.03 6.72 -1.38
C TRP A 25 4.32 6.83 -0.04
N TYR A 26 4.85 6.17 0.99
CA TYR A 26 4.18 6.08 2.30
C TYR A 26 5.01 6.63 3.47
N GLY A 27 6.24 7.11 3.27
CA GLY A 27 7.08 7.60 4.37
C GLY A 27 7.64 6.51 5.30
N LEU A 28 7.62 5.24 4.87
CA LEU A 28 8.04 4.10 5.70
C LEU A 28 9.56 3.90 5.69
N LYS A 29 10.13 3.66 6.86
CA LYS A 29 11.57 3.36 7.06
C LYS A 29 11.82 1.86 7.02
N GLU A 30 10.91 1.06 7.56
CA GLU A 30 10.99 -0.40 7.56
C GLU A 30 9.70 -1.05 7.06
N PHE A 31 9.85 -2.09 6.23
CA PHE A 31 8.74 -2.87 5.71
C PHE A 31 9.25 -4.20 5.11
N LEU A 32 8.34 -5.17 4.99
CA LEU A 32 8.56 -6.44 4.32
C LEU A 32 7.86 -6.45 2.97
N VAL A 33 8.51 -6.97 1.94
CA VAL A 33 7.91 -7.20 0.61
C VAL A 33 7.91 -8.69 0.32
N ILE A 34 6.72 -9.24 0.12
CA ILE A 34 6.48 -10.58 -0.39
C ILE A 34 6.39 -10.47 -1.90
N SER A 35 7.40 -11.02 -2.59
CA SER A 35 7.45 -11.06 -4.04
C SER A 35 7.11 -12.47 -4.55
N PRO A 36 6.40 -12.59 -5.69
CA PRO A 36 6.16 -13.88 -6.31
C PRO A 36 7.49 -14.52 -6.75
N ALA A 37 7.62 -15.84 -6.57
CA ALA A 37 8.72 -16.63 -7.13
C ALA A 37 8.73 -16.56 -8.67
N GLU A 38 9.84 -16.92 -9.31
CA GLU A 38 10.03 -16.76 -10.77
C GLU A 38 8.99 -17.51 -11.64
N ASP A 39 8.42 -18.59 -11.14
CA ASP A 39 7.43 -19.44 -11.81
C ASP A 39 6.02 -19.27 -11.25
N ALA A 40 5.84 -18.43 -10.22
CA ALA A 40 4.55 -18.24 -9.58
C ALA A 40 3.54 -17.52 -10.49
N GLU A 41 2.30 -17.99 -10.48
CA GLU A 41 1.18 -17.35 -11.17
C GLU A 41 0.97 -15.90 -10.68
N ALA A 42 0.56 -15.02 -11.59
CA ALA A 42 0.26 -13.64 -11.25
C ALA A 42 -0.96 -13.52 -10.32
N VAL A 43 -0.85 -12.62 -9.34
CA VAL A 43 -1.95 -12.21 -8.46
C VAL A 43 -2.61 -10.99 -9.11
N ASP A 44 -3.47 -11.23 -10.09
CA ASP A 44 -3.94 -10.17 -11.00
C ASP A 44 -5.44 -9.85 -10.93
N SER A 45 -6.18 -10.59 -10.10
CA SER A 45 -7.57 -10.30 -9.77
C SER A 45 -7.70 -9.69 -8.38
N GLU A 46 -8.71 -8.84 -8.20
CA GLU A 46 -9.05 -8.23 -6.92
C GLU A 46 -9.27 -9.29 -5.82
N SER A 47 -9.98 -10.36 -6.13
CA SER A 47 -10.21 -11.47 -5.19
C SER A 47 -8.91 -12.15 -4.75
N LYS A 48 -7.96 -12.39 -5.68
CA LYS A 48 -6.64 -12.95 -5.35
C LYS A 48 -5.83 -11.98 -4.48
N CYS A 49 -5.87 -10.68 -4.77
CA CYS A 49 -5.22 -9.66 -3.95
C CYS A 49 -5.76 -9.66 -2.51
N HIS A 50 -7.09 -9.67 -2.33
CA HIS A 50 -7.71 -9.69 -1.00
C HIS A 50 -7.46 -10.99 -0.23
N LEU A 51 -7.45 -12.13 -0.92
CA LEU A 51 -7.08 -13.41 -0.31
C LEU A 51 -5.65 -13.34 0.23
N LEU A 52 -4.70 -12.90 -0.59
CA LEU A 52 -3.30 -12.75 -0.19
C LEU A 52 -3.14 -11.77 0.98
N LEU A 53 -3.83 -10.62 0.93
CA LEU A 53 -3.81 -9.63 2.01
C LEU A 53 -4.39 -10.21 3.31
N SER A 54 -5.43 -11.04 3.22
CA SER A 54 -5.99 -11.74 4.38
C SER A 54 -5.00 -12.73 4.97
N SER A 55 -4.32 -13.51 4.13
CA SER A 55 -3.26 -14.44 4.56
C SER A 55 -2.11 -13.72 5.25
N ILE A 56 -1.66 -12.58 4.71
CA ILE A 56 -0.65 -11.72 5.33
C ILE A 56 -1.13 -11.23 6.70
N GLY A 57 -2.40 -10.82 6.80
CA GLY A 57 -2.97 -10.30 8.06
C GLY A 57 -3.00 -11.36 9.15
N ILE A 58 -3.35 -12.59 8.81
CA ILE A 58 -3.31 -13.74 9.72
C ILE A 58 -1.86 -14.02 10.16
N ALA A 59 -0.92 -14.06 9.22
CA ALA A 59 0.50 -14.31 9.52
C ALA A 59 1.10 -13.22 10.44
N ALA A 60 0.81 -11.95 10.16
CA ALA A 60 1.22 -10.82 10.97
C ALA A 60 0.65 -10.91 12.40
N THR A 61 -0.63 -11.23 12.52
CA THR A 61 -1.31 -11.39 13.82
C THR A 61 -0.71 -12.53 14.63
N ASN A 62 -0.52 -13.71 14.02
CA ASN A 62 0.01 -14.90 14.69
C ASN A 62 1.46 -14.71 15.14
N SER A 63 2.27 -14.00 14.36
CA SER A 63 3.66 -13.68 14.68
C SER A 63 3.82 -12.45 15.57
N LYS A 64 2.73 -11.70 15.85
CA LYS A 64 2.76 -10.37 16.47
C LYS A 64 3.69 -9.40 15.73
N CYS A 65 3.82 -9.55 14.42
CA CYS A 65 4.61 -8.68 13.58
C CYS A 65 3.88 -7.35 13.36
N THR A 66 4.51 -6.26 13.79
CA THR A 66 4.00 -4.90 13.63
C THR A 66 4.62 -4.15 12.45
N ILE A 67 5.55 -4.80 11.73
CA ILE A 67 6.20 -4.24 10.55
C ILE A 67 5.21 -4.25 9.38
N PRO A 68 5.07 -3.15 8.60
CA PRO A 68 4.26 -3.13 7.40
C PRO A 68 4.67 -4.24 6.43
N MET A 69 3.68 -5.00 5.95
CA MET A 69 3.90 -6.11 5.02
C MET A 69 3.19 -5.81 3.70
N PHE A 70 3.90 -5.95 2.60
CA PHE A 70 3.42 -5.69 1.25
C PHE A 70 3.49 -6.95 0.39
N ALA A 71 2.48 -7.20 -0.42
CA ALA A 71 2.52 -8.13 -1.53
C ALA A 71 2.76 -7.39 -2.83
N HIS A 72 3.74 -7.86 -3.62
CA HIS A 72 3.88 -7.46 -5.01
C HIS A 72 2.86 -8.23 -5.85
N VAL A 73 1.90 -7.51 -6.43
CA VAL A 73 0.80 -8.11 -7.19
C VAL A 73 0.81 -7.68 -8.66
N LEU A 74 -0.12 -8.25 -9.44
CA LEU A 74 -0.27 -8.06 -10.88
C LEU A 74 0.99 -8.52 -11.62
N GLN A 75 1.59 -7.63 -12.41
CA GLN A 75 2.71 -7.92 -13.28
C GLN A 75 4.02 -7.59 -12.57
N ARG A 76 4.98 -8.53 -12.56
CA ARG A 76 6.24 -8.37 -11.81
C ARG A 76 7.09 -7.18 -12.24
N TRP A 77 7.01 -6.77 -13.50
CA TRP A 77 7.73 -5.57 -13.97
C TRP A 77 7.09 -4.26 -13.49
N ARG A 78 5.86 -4.30 -12.95
CA ARG A 78 5.16 -3.14 -12.42
C ARG A 78 5.35 -3.05 -10.93
N LYS A 79 5.52 -1.83 -10.43
CA LYS A 79 5.62 -1.55 -8.99
C LYS A 79 4.23 -1.42 -8.38
N ILE A 80 3.46 -2.51 -8.33
CA ILE A 80 2.13 -2.50 -7.71
C ILE A 80 2.15 -3.37 -6.46
N TYR A 81 1.83 -2.74 -5.35
CA TYR A 81 1.89 -3.34 -4.03
C TYR A 81 0.59 -3.09 -3.28
N PHE A 82 0.13 -4.12 -2.58
CA PHE A 82 -0.95 -4.02 -1.61
C PHE A 82 -0.36 -4.42 -0.26
N GLY A 83 -0.63 -3.66 0.78
CA GLY A 83 -0.02 -3.90 2.07
C GLY A 83 -0.96 -3.74 3.23
N LEU A 84 -0.52 -4.22 4.37
CA LEU A 84 -1.17 -4.01 5.65
C LEU A 84 -0.15 -3.85 6.76
N CYS A 85 -0.55 -3.15 7.82
CA CYS A 85 0.15 -3.11 9.09
C CYS A 85 -0.88 -3.31 10.20
N ILE A 86 -0.63 -4.25 11.11
CA ILE A 86 -1.51 -4.53 12.25
C ILE A 86 -0.68 -4.40 13.52
N GLY A 87 -1.16 -3.61 14.49
CA GLY A 87 -0.46 -3.43 15.76
C GLY A 87 -1.14 -2.41 16.66
N GLY A 88 -0.99 -2.57 17.97
CA GLY A 88 -1.47 -1.59 18.96
C GLY A 88 -2.96 -1.24 18.87
N GLY A 89 -3.81 -2.17 18.40
CA GLY A 89 -5.25 -1.95 18.18
C GLY A 89 -5.61 -1.29 16.84
N PHE A 90 -4.63 -1.01 15.98
CA PHE A 90 -4.84 -0.40 14.68
C PHE A 90 -4.59 -1.39 13.55
N ARG A 91 -5.32 -1.19 12.45
CA ARG A 91 -5.07 -1.82 11.15
C ARG A 91 -4.95 -0.72 10.10
N ILE A 92 -3.83 -0.70 9.40
CA ILE A 92 -3.56 0.19 8.27
C ILE A 92 -3.57 -0.67 7.02
N THR A 93 -4.28 -0.23 5.98
CA THR A 93 -4.28 -0.88 4.67
C THR A 93 -3.64 0.06 3.67
N PHE A 94 -2.67 -0.44 2.91
CA PHE A 94 -1.94 0.30 1.89
C PHE A 94 -2.40 -0.16 0.51
N GLU A 95 -3.05 0.74 -0.23
CA GLU A 95 -3.62 0.43 -1.54
C GLU A 95 -3.08 1.37 -2.61
N ILE A 96 -2.97 0.83 -3.83
CA ILE A 96 -2.56 1.59 -5.01
C ILE A 96 -3.67 1.48 -6.05
N SER A 97 -4.13 2.62 -6.55
CA SER A 97 -5.01 2.68 -7.72
C SER A 97 -4.16 2.81 -8.97
N HIS A 98 -4.19 1.80 -9.85
CA HIS A 98 -3.46 1.83 -11.13
C HIS A 98 -4.41 2.19 -12.27
N LEU A 99 -4.17 3.32 -12.92
CA LEU A 99 -4.88 3.72 -14.14
C LEU A 99 -4.06 3.33 -15.37
N ARG A 100 -4.64 2.56 -16.31
CA ARG A 100 -3.98 2.24 -17.60
C ARG A 100 -3.79 3.49 -18.46
N HIS A 101 -4.77 4.37 -18.45
CA HIS A 101 -4.73 5.68 -19.08
C HIS A 101 -5.15 6.71 -18.05
N VAL A 102 -4.41 7.81 -17.94
CA VAL A 102 -4.77 8.92 -17.04
C VAL A 102 -5.68 9.89 -17.80
N PRO A 103 -6.98 9.97 -17.44
CA PRO A 103 -7.92 10.94 -18.00
C PRO A 103 -7.38 12.36 -17.89
N THR A 104 -7.70 13.21 -18.86
CA THR A 104 -7.15 14.58 -18.94
C THR A 104 -7.50 15.42 -17.72
N GLN A 105 -8.69 15.20 -17.14
CA GLN A 105 -9.12 15.87 -15.91
C GLN A 105 -8.21 15.55 -14.71
N TYR A 106 -7.51 14.41 -14.68
CA TYR A 106 -6.66 14.01 -13.55
C TYR A 106 -5.17 14.30 -13.78
N ARG A 107 -4.81 15.07 -14.82
CA ARG A 107 -3.40 15.41 -15.14
C ARG A 107 -2.89 16.66 -14.43
N HIS A 108 -3.71 17.29 -13.61
CA HIS A 108 -3.39 18.52 -12.90
C HIS A 108 -3.86 18.41 -11.44
N LEU A 109 -3.24 19.20 -10.56
CA LEU A 109 -3.46 19.12 -9.11
C LEU A 109 -4.94 19.24 -8.73
N ALA A 110 -5.70 20.13 -9.38
CA ALA A 110 -7.12 20.31 -9.06
C ALA A 110 -7.94 19.03 -9.26
N GLY A 111 -7.80 18.33 -10.39
CA GLY A 111 -8.49 17.06 -10.59
C GLY A 111 -7.97 15.91 -9.72
N LEU A 112 -6.70 15.91 -9.32
CA LEU A 112 -6.21 14.96 -8.31
C LEU A 112 -6.83 15.21 -6.94
N LEU A 113 -7.07 16.48 -6.57
CA LEU A 113 -7.75 16.85 -5.34
C LEU A 113 -9.23 16.43 -5.36
N GLU A 114 -9.90 16.45 -6.52
CA GLU A 114 -11.26 15.92 -6.66
C GLU A 114 -11.31 14.42 -6.36
N ILE A 115 -10.43 13.62 -6.98
CA ILE A 115 -10.33 12.17 -6.68
C ILE A 115 -10.07 11.92 -5.20
N PHE A 116 -9.18 12.71 -4.60
CA PHE A 116 -8.85 12.56 -3.19
C PHE A 116 -10.07 12.82 -2.29
N LYS A 117 -10.84 13.88 -2.57
CA LYS A 117 -12.08 14.19 -1.83
C LYS A 117 -13.12 13.09 -1.99
N ASP A 118 -13.32 12.57 -3.20
CA ASP A 118 -14.27 11.48 -3.45
C ASP A 118 -13.92 10.24 -2.62
N LYS A 119 -12.63 9.90 -2.51
CA LYS A 119 -12.16 8.80 -1.64
C LYS A 119 -12.43 9.06 -0.17
N LEU A 120 -12.24 10.28 0.33
CA LEU A 120 -12.54 10.62 1.72
C LEU A 120 -14.04 10.50 2.04
N VAL A 121 -14.90 10.94 1.12
CA VAL A 121 -16.36 10.82 1.28
C VAL A 121 -16.81 9.36 1.28
N GLY A 122 -16.19 8.52 0.45
CA GLY A 122 -16.44 7.07 0.45
C GLY A 122 -16.05 6.37 1.77
N VAL A 123 -14.99 6.83 2.44
CA VAL A 123 -14.53 6.29 3.74
C VAL A 123 -15.46 6.71 4.89
N ALA A 124 -16.17 7.82 4.78
CA ALA A 124 -17.13 8.28 5.82
C ALA A 124 -18.48 7.54 5.79
N LEU A 125 -18.73 6.70 4.77
CA LEU A 125 -20.00 5.98 4.56
C LEU A 125 -19.90 4.45 4.74
N GLN A 126 -18.79 3.95 5.27
CA GLN A 126 -18.61 2.55 5.70
C GLN A 126 -18.32 2.49 7.20
#